data_AF-A0A832I1N1-F1
#
_entry.id   AF-A0A832I1N1-F1
#
_cell.length_a   1.000
_cell.length_b   1.000
_cell.length_c   1.000
_cell.angle_alpha   90.00
_cell.angle_beta   90.00
_cell.angle_gamma   90.00
#
_symmetry.space_group_name_H-M   'P 1'
#
loop_
_entity.id
_entity.type
_entity.pdbx_description
1 polymer ?
#
loop_
_entity_poly.entity_id
_entity_poly.type
_entity_poly.pdbx_seq_one_letter_code
_entity_poly.pdbx_strand_id
1 'polypeptide(L)'
;MNERVPRARDAGPDRAGDAEAGDDHARTHARAPAARSVRRAARPRRSGSRLVPAFTSAHASRGAGPRPRAERGARAGPAGGRVARRILAGPRRARLSSPLVRRCPVSNEPFTDEDLAQLEARGVPVAEARAQLARLAAPPPAARLDRPCTVGDGIEQLPEERRAALEARAAAAAGAGRVTAFVPASGAATRMFQDLLACRAAGGRLERAEVEALAAAGHAGARGVLAFMDGLPRFAFHAALARELAARNASLEALRPAGPWRPVLDALLDDEGLGYARLPKALVEFHAGPGGPRTAFEEHLIAGARTLRAADGTVRLHVTASPEHLERFREARARAQVHWGPALGARWQVAFSVQSPATDTLAAEPGGAPFRDAHGALLFRPAGHGALLGNLAAAGADLAFVRNVDNVPAEEWAEPARRWTLALLGLLDETRAAADAALARLEAGPAPQAARDAAALARDALGERPPATDDPAALGAWAAAVLDRPMRVCGMVPNTGEPGGGPFWVRGADGAVTRQIVESAQVDVANEGQRATFARGTHFNPVFMALALRDRRGRAYDLARYVDEDAAIVTRKTADGRALLALERPGLWNGGMARWATRFVEVPLEVFTPVKTVLDLLRAEHQPR
;
A
#
# COMPACT_ATOMS: atom_id res chain seq x y z
N MET A 1 -9.46 22.21 -71.52
CA MET A 1 -9.62 20.74 -71.50
C MET A 1 -10.74 20.44 -70.51
N ASN A 2 -12.03 20.48 -70.87
CA ASN A 2 -12.82 19.50 -71.68
C ASN A 2 -12.69 18.09 -71.07
N GLU A 3 -13.72 17.36 -70.60
CA GLU A 3 -15.10 17.10 -71.09
C GLU A 3 -16.08 16.71 -69.93
N ARG A 4 -17.34 17.22 -69.85
CA ARG A 4 -18.67 16.65 -70.25
C ARG A 4 -19.05 15.29 -69.57
N VAL A 5 -20.08 15.07 -68.71
CA VAL A 5 -21.56 15.37 -68.65
C VAL A 5 -22.37 14.57 -69.73
N PRO A 6 -23.67 14.10 -69.63
CA PRO A 6 -24.77 14.17 -68.62
C PRO A 6 -25.76 12.91 -68.46
N ARG A 7 -26.73 12.90 -67.49
CA ARG A 7 -28.26 13.04 -67.54
C ARG A 7 -29.01 11.71 -67.19
N ALA A 8 -30.23 11.61 -66.62
CA ALA A 8 -31.51 12.38 -66.56
C ALA A 8 -32.28 12.07 -65.22
N ARG A 9 -33.14 12.90 -64.55
CA ARG A 9 -34.47 13.55 -64.83
C ARG A 9 -35.60 12.54 -65.13
N ASP A 10 -36.87 12.60 -64.68
CA ASP A 10 -37.81 13.52 -63.97
C ASP A 10 -38.92 12.61 -63.31
N ALA A 11 -39.80 12.97 -62.36
CA ALA A 11 -40.90 13.95 -62.39
C ALA A 11 -41.67 14.00 -61.03
N GLY A 12 -42.24 15.16 -60.65
CA GLY A 12 -43.28 15.34 -59.60
C GLY A 12 -44.67 15.59 -60.23
N PRO A 13 -45.60 16.41 -59.66
CA PRO A 13 -45.98 16.72 -58.26
C PRO A 13 -47.55 16.79 -58.06
N ASP A 14 -48.02 17.55 -57.05
CA ASP A 14 -49.40 18.05 -56.71
C ASP A 14 -50.22 17.23 -55.68
N ARG A 15 -51.03 17.77 -54.74
CA ARG A 15 -51.45 19.12 -54.27
C ARG A 15 -52.35 18.98 -53.00
N ALA A 16 -52.41 20.05 -52.18
CA ALA A 16 -53.54 20.63 -51.39
C ALA A 16 -54.41 19.73 -50.45
N GLY A 17 -54.95 20.15 -49.30
CA GLY A 17 -55.06 21.45 -48.61
C GLY A 17 -55.99 21.33 -47.37
N ASP A 18 -56.02 22.37 -46.53
CA ASP A 18 -57.11 22.93 -45.66
C ASP A 18 -57.97 21.98 -44.79
N ALA A 19 -58.50 22.27 -43.60
CA ALA A 19 -58.56 23.40 -42.65
C ALA A 19 -59.33 22.91 -41.37
N GLU A 20 -59.17 23.63 -40.25
CA GLU A 20 -60.13 23.96 -39.15
C GLU A 20 -60.99 22.84 -38.49
N ALA A 21 -61.47 22.87 -37.22
CA ALA A 21 -61.34 23.65 -35.99
C ALA A 21 -62.30 22.99 -34.94
N GLY A 22 -62.17 23.31 -33.64
CA GLY A 22 -63.21 23.16 -32.60
C GLY A 22 -62.93 22.08 -31.54
N ASP A 23 -62.44 22.39 -30.32
CA ASP A 23 -63.16 22.85 -29.09
C ASP A 23 -64.30 21.90 -28.64
N ASP A 24 -64.55 21.56 -27.38
CA ASP A 24 -64.00 21.84 -26.05
C ASP A 24 -64.71 20.85 -25.07
N HIS A 25 -64.29 20.83 -23.80
CA HIS A 25 -65.00 20.42 -22.56
C HIS A 25 -64.71 19.05 -21.87
N ALA A 26 -63.80 19.17 -20.89
CA ALA A 26 -64.07 19.13 -19.43
C ALA A 26 -64.45 17.81 -18.69
N ARG A 27 -63.56 17.45 -17.72
CA ARG A 27 -63.79 17.12 -16.28
C ARG A 27 -64.78 15.96 -15.97
N THR A 28 -64.56 14.97 -15.09
CA THR A 28 -63.89 14.92 -13.77
C THR A 28 -63.95 13.48 -13.16
N HIS A 29 -63.01 13.17 -12.26
CA HIS A 29 -63.08 12.30 -11.06
C HIS A 29 -63.23 10.74 -11.10
N ALA A 30 -62.17 10.12 -10.57
CA ALA A 30 -62.12 9.18 -9.43
C ALA A 30 -62.67 7.73 -9.53
N ARG A 31 -61.78 6.73 -9.34
CA ARG A 31 -61.66 5.87 -8.13
C ARG A 31 -60.74 4.66 -8.38
N ALA A 32 -60.09 4.21 -7.30
CA ALA A 32 -59.23 3.02 -7.20
C ALA A 32 -59.98 1.69 -7.45
N PRO A 33 -59.24 0.56 -7.50
CA PRO A 33 -59.40 -0.39 -6.39
C PRO A 33 -58.09 -1.02 -5.88
N ALA A 34 -58.24 -1.68 -4.73
CA ALA A 34 -57.23 -2.10 -3.78
C ALA A 34 -56.71 -3.54 -3.95
N ALA A 35 -55.51 -3.74 -3.40
CA ALA A 35 -55.03 -4.84 -2.54
C ALA A 35 -55.08 -6.31 -3.03
N ARG A 36 -53.88 -6.93 -3.05
CA ARG A 36 -53.67 -8.28 -2.52
C ARG A 36 -52.33 -8.37 -1.77
N SER A 37 -52.42 -8.88 -0.56
CA SER A 37 -51.37 -9.09 0.44
C SER A 37 -50.89 -10.54 0.41
N VAL A 38 -49.59 -10.80 0.58
CA VAL A 38 -49.07 -12.05 1.20
C VAL A 38 -47.73 -11.80 1.92
N ARG A 39 -47.81 -11.83 3.25
CA ARG A 39 -46.91 -12.40 4.27
C ARG A 39 -45.42 -11.98 4.35
N ARG A 40 -45.16 -11.15 5.37
CA ARG A 40 -43.90 -11.10 6.15
C ARG A 40 -43.70 -12.41 6.92
N ALA A 41 -42.53 -13.03 6.77
CA ALA A 41 -42.04 -14.06 7.68
C ALA A 41 -41.13 -13.43 8.75
N ALA A 42 -41.48 -13.67 10.01
CA ALA A 42 -40.69 -13.36 11.18
C ALA A 42 -39.43 -14.24 11.23
N ARG A 43 -38.30 -13.68 11.69
CA ARG A 43 -37.14 -14.45 12.16
C ARG A 43 -36.95 -14.23 13.67
N PRO A 44 -36.55 -15.27 14.42
CA PRO A 44 -36.72 -15.32 15.86
C PRO A 44 -35.55 -14.71 16.63
N ARG A 45 -35.86 -14.18 17.82
CA ARG A 45 -34.89 -13.99 18.90
C ARG A 45 -34.49 -15.36 19.46
N ARG A 46 -33.19 -15.65 19.53
CA ARG A 46 -32.63 -16.56 20.53
C ARG A 46 -31.35 -15.98 21.10
N SER A 47 -31.39 -15.85 22.42
CA SER A 47 -30.30 -15.72 23.37
C SER A 47 -29.26 -16.83 23.22
N GLY A 48 -27.98 -16.47 23.27
CA GLY A 48 -26.86 -17.40 23.38
C GLY A 48 -25.65 -16.64 23.91
N SER A 49 -25.15 -17.10 25.04
CA SER A 49 -24.11 -16.51 25.89
C SER A 49 -22.74 -16.35 25.21
N ARG A 50 -22.04 -15.32 25.68
CA ARG A 50 -20.59 -15.11 25.68
C ARG A 50 -19.78 -16.40 25.68
N LEU A 51 -18.71 -16.44 24.87
CA LEU A 51 -17.37 -16.92 25.26
C LEU A 51 -16.35 -16.44 24.22
N VAL A 52 -15.46 -15.55 24.68
CA VAL A 52 -14.27 -15.08 23.98
C VAL A 52 -13.16 -16.10 24.23
N PRO A 53 -12.42 -16.61 23.23
CA PRO A 53 -11.27 -17.45 23.50
C PRO A 53 -10.11 -16.56 23.97
N ALA A 54 -9.73 -16.75 25.23
CA ALA A 54 -8.52 -16.20 25.82
C ALA A 54 -7.29 -16.85 25.18
N PHE A 55 -6.34 -16.02 24.74
CA PHE A 55 -4.97 -16.43 24.45
C PHE A 55 -4.35 -17.03 25.72
N THR A 56 -3.99 -18.31 25.67
CA THR A 56 -3.11 -18.94 26.67
C THR A 56 -1.74 -19.10 26.03
N SER A 57 -0.78 -18.28 26.49
CA SER A 57 0.64 -18.63 26.42
C SER A 57 0.99 -19.25 27.77
N ALA A 58 1.37 -20.51 27.76
CA ALA A 58 1.82 -21.22 28.95
C ALA A 58 3.34 -21.33 28.89
N HIS A 59 4.06 -20.53 29.68
CA HIS A 59 5.33 -20.91 30.28
C HIS A 59 5.51 -20.26 31.66
N ALA A 60 5.40 -21.14 32.66
CA ALA A 60 6.00 -21.19 33.99
C ALA A 60 6.50 -19.89 34.69
N SER A 61 5.94 -19.64 35.88
CA SER A 61 6.74 -19.53 37.12
C SER A 61 5.83 -19.43 38.37
N ARG A 62 5.92 -20.40 39.28
CA ARG A 62 5.49 -20.29 40.68
C ARG A 62 6.71 -20.52 41.56
N GLY A 63 6.89 -19.68 42.57
CA GLY A 63 7.85 -19.87 43.65
C GLY A 63 8.10 -18.57 44.40
N ALA A 64 7.38 -18.38 45.52
CA ALA A 64 7.39 -17.16 46.32
C ALA A 64 8.34 -17.26 47.53
N GLY A 65 9.04 -16.14 47.80
CA GLY A 65 9.41 -15.61 49.13
C GLY A 65 10.70 -16.13 49.79
N PRO A 66 11.20 -15.48 50.88
CA PRO A 66 10.93 -14.13 51.37
C PRO A 66 12.21 -13.29 51.69
N ARG A 67 12.00 -12.02 52.06
CA ARG A 67 12.99 -10.99 52.49
C ARG A 67 13.75 -11.34 53.78
N PRO A 68 14.85 -10.64 54.08
CA PRO A 68 14.88 -9.66 55.20
C PRO A 68 15.59 -8.33 54.81
N ARG A 69 15.10 -7.13 55.17
CA ARG A 69 15.32 -6.32 56.40
C ARG A 69 16.79 -5.99 56.73
N ALA A 70 17.18 -4.71 56.62
CA ALA A 70 17.88 -3.87 57.62
C ALA A 70 18.30 -2.52 56.98
N GLU A 71 17.75 -1.38 57.42
CA GLU A 71 18.37 -0.36 58.32
C GLU A 71 19.28 0.67 57.60
N ARG A 72 18.84 1.93 57.47
CA ARG A 72 19.06 3.13 58.33
C ARG A 72 20.42 3.82 58.11
N GLY A 73 20.35 5.17 57.99
CA GLY A 73 21.49 6.11 58.10
C GLY A 73 21.71 6.93 56.82
N ALA A 74 21.04 8.04 56.57
CA ALA A 74 21.15 9.37 57.18
C ALA A 74 22.48 10.13 56.90
N ARG A 75 22.31 11.22 56.14
CA ARG A 75 22.97 12.55 56.22
C ARG A 75 24.36 12.79 55.59
N ALA A 76 24.28 13.62 54.55
CA ALA A 76 24.82 14.99 54.45
C ALA A 76 26.34 15.23 54.41
N GLY A 77 26.73 15.84 53.29
CA GLY A 77 27.40 17.14 53.34
C GLY A 77 28.91 17.16 53.07
N PRO A 78 29.43 18.29 52.56
CA PRO A 78 30.41 18.28 51.48
C PRO A 78 31.74 18.96 51.85
N ALA A 79 32.60 19.06 50.83
CA ALA A 79 33.59 20.14 50.58
C ALA A 79 35.07 19.71 50.56
N GLY A 80 35.70 20.07 49.44
CA GLY A 80 36.88 20.92 49.47
C GLY A 80 38.25 20.25 49.37
N GLY A 81 39.09 20.80 48.49
CA GLY A 81 40.54 20.80 48.70
C GLY A 81 41.39 20.28 47.53
N ARG A 82 41.75 21.19 46.61
CA ARG A 82 42.92 21.03 45.73
C ARG A 82 44.20 21.18 46.55
N VAL A 83 45.22 20.35 46.30
CA VAL A 83 46.64 20.75 46.47
C VAL A 83 47.48 20.12 45.37
N ALA A 84 48.33 20.94 44.76
CA ALA A 84 49.28 20.62 43.70
C ALA A 84 50.71 20.45 44.24
N ARG A 85 51.64 20.06 43.34
CA ARG A 85 53.14 20.07 43.39
C ARG A 85 53.77 18.69 43.66
N ARG A 86 54.91 18.29 43.09
CA ARG A 86 55.82 18.80 42.04
C ARG A 86 56.93 17.74 41.86
N ILE A 87 57.23 17.41 40.60
CA ILE A 87 58.51 17.03 39.96
C ILE A 87 59.70 16.59 40.84
N LEU A 88 60.30 15.44 40.49
CA LEU A 88 61.75 15.17 40.57
C LEU A 88 62.22 14.33 39.37
N ALA A 89 63.43 14.60 38.89
CA ALA A 89 63.98 14.18 37.59
C ALA A 89 65.27 13.34 37.71
N GLY A 90 65.44 12.39 36.79
CA GLY A 90 66.71 11.88 36.22
C GLY A 90 67.28 10.56 36.80
N PRO A 91 68.24 9.85 36.13
CA PRO A 91 68.79 10.06 34.77
C PRO A 91 69.11 8.78 33.90
N ARG A 92 69.17 9.02 32.57
CA ARG A 92 70.17 8.57 31.54
C ARG A 92 70.34 7.11 31.01
N ARG A 93 70.30 7.07 29.66
CA ARG A 93 71.02 6.25 28.63
C ARG A 93 70.51 4.81 28.39
N ALA A 94 69.89 4.45 27.25
CA ALA A 94 70.25 4.48 25.81
C ALA A 94 70.95 3.20 25.30
N ARG A 95 70.22 2.40 24.51
CA ARG A 95 70.59 1.65 23.26
C ARG A 95 69.35 0.86 22.79
N LEU A 96 68.78 1.20 21.61
CA LEU A 96 68.80 0.42 20.35
C LEU A 96 68.30 -1.02 20.53
N SER A 97 67.27 -1.57 19.86
CA SER A 97 66.57 -1.23 18.62
C SER A 97 65.45 -2.28 18.40
N SER A 98 64.26 -1.88 17.93
CA SER A 98 63.37 -2.76 17.15
C SER A 98 62.28 -1.92 16.46
N PRO A 99 61.78 -2.33 15.28
CA PRO A 99 61.25 -1.42 14.28
C PRO A 99 59.88 -0.87 14.66
N LEU A 100 59.63 0.36 14.19
CA LEU A 100 58.32 1.01 14.15
C LEU A 100 57.28 0.05 13.56
N VAL A 101 56.54 -0.62 14.44
CA VAL A 101 55.16 -1.00 14.12
C VAL A 101 54.43 0.32 14.01
N ARG A 102 54.19 0.76 12.76
CA ARG A 102 53.16 1.75 12.47
C ARG A 102 51.89 1.24 13.13
N ARG A 103 51.55 1.80 14.29
CA ARG A 103 50.18 1.75 14.79
C ARG A 103 49.36 2.52 13.76
N CYS A 104 48.73 1.81 12.84
CA CYS A 104 47.59 2.37 12.12
C CYS A 104 46.65 2.90 13.20
N PRO A 105 46.20 4.16 13.11
CA PRO A 105 45.17 4.64 13.99
C PRO A 105 43.96 3.74 13.72
N VAL A 106 43.47 3.05 14.74
CA VAL A 106 42.19 2.35 14.66
C VAL A 106 41.18 3.48 14.44
N SER A 107 40.80 3.68 13.18
CA SER A 107 39.79 4.66 12.84
C SER A 107 38.53 4.25 13.59
N ASN A 108 37.94 5.21 14.29
CA ASN A 108 36.64 5.05 14.96
C ASN A 108 35.50 4.99 13.93
N GLU A 109 35.79 4.48 12.72
CA GLU A 109 34.88 4.42 11.60
C GLU A 109 34.28 3.02 11.51
N PRO A 110 32.94 2.90 11.44
CA PRO A 110 32.27 1.61 11.44
C PRO A 110 32.44 0.82 10.12
N PHE A 111 32.99 1.45 9.08
CA PHE A 111 33.11 0.92 7.73
C PHE A 111 34.58 0.74 7.33
N THR A 112 34.87 -0.39 6.69
CA THR A 112 36.15 -0.68 6.01
C THR A 112 36.17 -0.09 4.60
N ASP A 113 37.33 -0.10 3.93
CA ASP A 113 37.42 0.34 2.53
C ASP A 113 36.54 -0.51 1.59
N GLU A 114 36.42 -1.81 1.88
CA GLU A 114 35.54 -2.72 1.14
C GLU A 114 34.06 -2.39 1.34
N ASP A 115 33.66 -2.03 2.57
CA ASP A 115 32.31 -1.57 2.85
C ASP A 115 31.99 -0.28 2.09
N LEU A 116 32.94 0.67 2.04
CA LEU A 116 32.79 1.93 1.32
C LEU A 116 32.61 1.69 -0.19
N ALA A 117 33.42 0.80 -0.77
CA ALA A 117 33.27 0.38 -2.17
C ALA A 117 31.91 -0.30 -2.42
N GLN A 118 31.44 -1.13 -1.48
CA GLN A 118 30.15 -1.80 -1.59
C GLN A 118 28.97 -0.81 -1.51
N LEU A 119 29.07 0.21 -0.64
CA LEU A 119 28.09 1.30 -0.53
C LEU A 119 28.04 2.15 -1.81
N GLU A 120 29.21 2.52 -2.35
CA GLU A 120 29.33 3.27 -3.60
C GLU A 120 28.73 2.49 -4.78
N ALA A 121 29.06 1.21 -4.91
CA ALA A 121 28.52 0.34 -5.97
C ALA A 121 26.98 0.21 -5.91
N ARG A 122 26.39 0.32 -4.72
CA ARG A 122 24.93 0.32 -4.53
C ARG A 122 24.30 1.71 -4.59
N GLY A 123 25.10 2.77 -4.69
CA GLY A 123 24.64 4.15 -4.68
C GLY A 123 24.11 4.63 -3.33
N VAL A 124 24.51 3.99 -2.22
CA VAL A 124 24.13 4.39 -0.86
C VAL A 124 25.14 5.40 -0.33
N PRO A 125 24.78 6.67 -0.07
CA PRO A 125 25.71 7.64 0.49
C PRO A 125 26.20 7.21 1.88
N VAL A 126 27.49 7.39 2.16
CA VAL A 126 28.09 7.03 3.47
C VAL A 126 27.37 7.71 4.64
N ALA A 127 26.93 8.96 4.47
CA ALA A 127 26.16 9.68 5.48
C ALA A 127 24.81 9.01 5.79
N GLU A 128 24.13 8.51 4.76
CA GLU A 128 22.87 7.75 4.90
C GLU A 128 23.13 6.41 5.60
N ALA A 129 24.17 5.67 5.19
CA ALA A 129 24.58 4.44 5.84
C ALA A 129 24.86 4.63 7.35
N ARG A 130 25.55 5.71 7.73
CA ARG A 130 25.77 6.09 9.13
C ARG A 130 24.46 6.40 9.86
N ALA A 131 23.56 7.13 9.21
CA ALA A 131 22.26 7.46 9.79
C ALA A 131 21.38 6.21 10.00
N GLN A 132 21.45 5.22 9.10
CA GLN A 132 20.78 3.94 9.27
C GLN A 132 21.32 3.16 10.47
N LEU A 133 22.66 3.05 10.61
CA LEU A 133 23.27 2.39 11.78
C LEU A 133 22.93 3.09 13.09
N ALA A 134 22.90 4.42 13.10
CA ALA A 134 22.49 5.19 14.27
C ALA A 134 21.05 4.85 14.70
N ARG A 135 20.11 4.77 13.75
CA ARG A 135 18.71 4.36 14.02
C ARG A 135 18.59 2.89 14.43
N LEU A 136 19.45 2.01 13.92
CA LEU A 136 19.47 0.60 14.34
C LEU A 136 19.98 0.46 15.77
N ALA A 137 21.02 1.22 16.13
CA ALA A 137 21.57 1.24 17.49
C ALA A 137 20.63 1.91 18.50
N ALA A 138 19.93 2.97 18.08
CA ALA A 138 18.93 3.69 18.86
C ALA A 138 17.61 3.78 18.06
N PRO A 139 16.74 2.75 18.18
CA PRO A 139 15.47 2.72 17.47
C PRO A 139 14.63 3.97 17.72
N PRO A 140 13.92 4.49 16.69
CA PRO A 140 13.01 5.61 16.86
C PRO A 140 11.93 5.34 17.92
N PRO A 141 11.42 6.38 18.58
CA PRO A 141 10.35 6.22 19.55
C PRO A 141 9.08 5.71 18.89
N ALA A 142 8.31 4.90 19.63
CA ALA A 142 7.00 4.47 19.18
C ALA A 142 6.05 5.67 18.96
N ALA A 143 5.13 5.52 18.02
CA ALA A 143 4.09 6.49 17.74
C ALA A 143 3.21 6.72 18.99
N ARG A 144 2.87 7.99 19.23
CA ARG A 144 2.00 8.40 20.34
C ARG A 144 0.57 8.55 19.84
N LEU A 145 -0.22 7.49 19.95
CA LEU A 145 -1.64 7.50 19.61
C LEU A 145 -2.41 8.38 20.60
N ASP A 146 -3.17 9.34 20.07
CA ASP A 146 -4.13 10.16 20.83
C ASP A 146 -5.47 9.42 20.94
N ARG A 147 -6.04 9.01 19.79
CA ARG A 147 -7.26 8.21 19.69
C ARG A 147 -7.40 7.61 18.27
N PRO A 148 -8.16 6.52 18.06
CA PRO A 148 -8.47 6.05 16.71
C PRO A 148 -9.29 7.09 15.95
N CYS A 149 -9.12 7.18 14.63
CA CYS A 149 -10.10 7.88 13.81
C CYS A 149 -11.35 6.99 13.67
N THR A 150 -12.52 7.59 13.80
CA THR A 150 -13.82 6.94 13.60
C THR A 150 -14.68 7.76 12.66
N VAL A 151 -15.78 7.20 12.19
CA VAL A 151 -16.79 7.97 11.46
C VAL A 151 -17.22 9.19 12.29
N GLY A 152 -17.15 10.37 11.71
CA GLY A 152 -17.44 11.64 12.38
C GLY A 152 -16.28 12.21 13.22
N ASP A 153 -15.20 11.44 13.43
CA ASP A 153 -13.96 11.90 14.07
C ASP A 153 -12.74 11.43 13.26
N GLY A 154 -12.43 12.18 12.21
CA GLY A 154 -11.27 11.95 11.34
C GLY A 154 -11.56 11.09 10.11
N ILE A 155 -12.59 10.24 10.12
CA ILE A 155 -13.11 9.52 8.94
C ILE A 155 -14.44 10.15 8.49
N GLU A 156 -14.50 10.51 7.22
CA GLU A 156 -15.71 11.05 6.58
C GLU A 156 -16.54 9.96 5.91
N GLN A 157 -17.86 10.12 5.95
CA GLN A 157 -18.79 9.36 5.12
C GLN A 157 -19.30 10.25 3.99
N LEU A 158 -19.22 9.78 2.76
CA LEU A 158 -19.74 10.50 1.59
C LEU A 158 -21.16 10.02 1.28
N PRO A 159 -22.19 10.88 1.33
CA PRO A 159 -23.54 10.53 0.87
C PRO A 159 -23.55 10.14 -0.62
N GLU A 160 -24.48 9.29 -1.05
CA GLU A 160 -24.60 8.85 -2.46
C GLU A 160 -24.72 10.04 -3.43
N GLU A 161 -25.50 11.06 -3.08
CA GLU A 161 -25.67 12.27 -3.90
C GLU A 161 -24.35 13.03 -4.11
N ARG A 162 -23.51 13.12 -3.06
CA ARG A 162 -22.18 13.73 -3.16
C ARG A 162 -21.26 12.86 -4.01
N ARG A 163 -21.36 11.53 -3.94
CA ARG A 163 -20.54 10.63 -4.75
C ARG A 163 -20.73 10.87 -6.24
N ALA A 164 -21.97 11.01 -6.72
CA ALA A 164 -22.23 11.26 -8.15
C ALA A 164 -21.54 12.54 -8.67
N ALA A 165 -21.58 13.64 -7.91
CA ALA A 165 -20.89 14.88 -8.27
C ALA A 165 -19.36 14.72 -8.28
N LEU A 166 -18.81 13.98 -7.31
CA LEU A 166 -17.38 13.69 -7.24
C LEU A 166 -16.94 12.76 -8.39
N GLU A 167 -17.76 11.77 -8.76
CA GLU A 167 -17.50 10.90 -9.91
C GLU A 167 -17.41 11.70 -11.21
N ALA A 168 -18.33 12.64 -11.43
CA ALA A 168 -18.31 13.53 -12.60
C ALA A 168 -17.06 14.43 -12.60
N ARG A 169 -16.67 14.96 -11.44
CA ARG A 169 -15.45 15.75 -11.28
C ARG A 169 -14.19 14.93 -11.61
N ALA A 170 -14.11 13.69 -11.12
CA ALA A 170 -13.02 12.79 -11.43
C ALA A 170 -12.95 12.45 -12.92
N ALA A 171 -14.10 12.21 -13.55
CA ALA A 171 -14.18 11.97 -14.99
C ALA A 171 -13.67 13.17 -15.80
N ALA A 172 -13.94 14.41 -15.37
CA ALA A 172 -13.38 15.60 -16.01
C ALA A 172 -11.85 15.68 -15.86
N ALA A 173 -11.31 15.40 -14.66
CA ALA A 173 -9.86 15.37 -14.43
C ALA A 173 -9.18 14.24 -15.23
N ALA A 174 -9.79 13.06 -15.31
CA ALA A 174 -9.34 11.95 -16.15
C ALA A 174 -9.38 12.30 -17.63
N GLY A 175 -10.48 12.91 -18.10
CA GLY A 175 -10.67 13.39 -19.47
C GLY A 175 -9.59 14.38 -19.91
N ALA A 176 -9.15 15.25 -19.00
CA ALA A 176 -8.02 16.17 -19.19
C ALA A 176 -6.64 15.48 -19.11
N GLY A 177 -6.59 14.17 -18.89
CA GLY A 177 -5.37 13.38 -18.84
C GLY A 177 -4.53 13.57 -17.56
N ARG A 178 -5.11 14.13 -16.50
CA ARG A 178 -4.37 14.50 -15.27
C ARG A 178 -4.11 13.34 -14.32
N VAL A 179 -4.78 12.19 -14.52
CA VAL A 179 -4.77 11.08 -13.57
C VAL A 179 -3.91 9.91 -14.08
N THR A 180 -3.10 9.34 -13.19
CA THR A 180 -2.27 8.15 -13.44
C THR A 180 -2.54 7.08 -12.39
N ALA A 181 -2.72 5.82 -12.77
CA ALA A 181 -2.70 4.73 -11.78
C ALA A 181 -1.26 4.43 -11.38
N PHE A 182 -0.98 4.32 -10.09
CA PHE A 182 0.33 3.88 -9.60
C PHE A 182 0.17 2.52 -8.92
N VAL A 183 0.79 1.48 -9.51
CA VAL A 183 0.60 0.09 -9.10
C VAL A 183 1.93 -0.51 -8.63
N PRO A 184 2.12 -0.70 -7.32
CA PRO A 184 3.25 -1.45 -6.79
C PRO A 184 3.18 -2.93 -7.21
N ALA A 185 4.13 -3.40 -8.02
CA ALA A 185 4.06 -4.73 -8.65
C ALA A 185 5.39 -5.49 -8.71
N SER A 186 6.43 -5.02 -8.02
CA SER A 186 7.77 -5.63 -8.01
C SER A 186 7.87 -6.92 -7.18
N GLY A 187 6.87 -7.24 -6.35
CA GLY A 187 6.89 -8.40 -5.46
C GLY A 187 6.65 -9.73 -6.18
N ALA A 188 7.55 -10.70 -5.96
CA ALA A 188 7.38 -12.08 -6.41
C ALA A 188 6.15 -12.75 -5.76
N ALA A 189 5.52 -13.68 -6.48
CA ALA A 189 4.39 -14.45 -6.01
C ALA A 189 4.79 -15.63 -5.09
N THR A 190 6.07 -15.79 -4.74
CA THR A 190 6.55 -16.92 -3.92
C THR A 190 5.74 -17.13 -2.65
N ARG A 191 5.37 -16.06 -1.94
CA ARG A 191 4.52 -16.15 -0.72
C ARG A 191 3.09 -16.60 -1.02
N MET A 192 2.56 -16.26 -2.19
CA MET A 192 1.23 -16.70 -2.64
C MET A 192 1.16 -18.23 -2.78
N PHE A 193 2.28 -18.87 -3.14
CA PHE A 193 2.41 -20.31 -3.32
C PHE A 193 3.15 -21.02 -2.16
N GLN A 194 3.32 -20.37 -1.00
CA GLN A 194 4.16 -20.89 0.08
C GLN A 194 3.74 -22.28 0.57
N ASP A 195 2.43 -22.55 0.63
CA ASP A 195 1.89 -23.84 1.10
C ASP A 195 2.25 -24.97 0.14
N LEU A 196 2.18 -24.69 -1.17
CA LEU A 196 2.56 -25.65 -2.21
C LEU A 196 4.07 -25.90 -2.20
N LEU A 197 4.87 -24.84 -2.05
CA LEU A 197 6.33 -24.93 -1.95
C LEU A 197 6.77 -25.71 -0.71
N ALA A 198 6.15 -25.46 0.45
CA ALA A 198 6.45 -26.15 1.70
C ALA A 198 6.16 -27.65 1.61
N CYS A 199 5.00 -28.03 1.06
CA CYS A 199 4.63 -29.43 0.86
C CYS A 199 5.54 -30.11 -0.18
N ARG A 200 5.89 -29.41 -1.27
CA ARG A 200 6.83 -29.92 -2.27
C ARG A 200 8.23 -30.21 -1.69
N ALA A 201 8.68 -29.35 -0.77
CA ALA A 201 9.98 -29.49 -0.12
C ALA A 201 10.05 -30.68 0.86
N ALA A 202 8.90 -31.16 1.36
CA ALA A 202 8.83 -32.35 2.22
C ALA A 202 9.23 -33.65 1.50
N GLY A 203 9.29 -33.65 0.16
CA GLY A 203 9.67 -34.80 -0.65
C GLY A 203 8.52 -35.76 -0.94
N GLY A 204 8.83 -36.93 -1.51
CA GLY A 204 7.84 -37.95 -1.86
C GLY A 204 7.14 -37.74 -3.21
N ARG A 205 6.19 -38.63 -3.52
CA ARG A 205 5.39 -38.61 -4.76
C ARG A 205 4.18 -37.67 -4.63
N LEU A 206 3.81 -37.32 -3.39
CA LEU A 206 2.66 -36.47 -3.06
C LEU A 206 1.36 -37.10 -3.59
N GLU A 207 1.15 -38.37 -3.27
CA GLU A 207 -0.16 -39.00 -3.45
C GLU A 207 -1.16 -38.43 -2.44
N ARG A 208 -2.45 -38.41 -2.77
CA ARG A 208 -3.48 -37.81 -1.92
C ARG A 208 -3.41 -38.34 -0.49
N ALA A 209 -3.31 -39.66 -0.32
CA ALA A 209 -3.22 -40.30 0.99
C ALA A 209 -1.98 -39.86 1.79
N GLU A 210 -0.84 -39.65 1.12
CA GLU A 210 0.39 -39.14 1.75
C GLU A 210 0.19 -37.70 2.25
N VAL A 211 -0.43 -36.85 1.42
CA VAL A 211 -0.68 -35.44 1.77
C VAL A 211 -1.74 -35.32 2.87
N GLU A 212 -2.76 -36.18 2.87
CA GLU A 212 -3.74 -36.28 3.95
C GLU A 212 -3.08 -36.70 5.27
N ALA A 213 -2.17 -37.67 5.25
CA ALA A 213 -1.39 -38.07 6.42
C ALA A 213 -0.50 -36.91 6.93
N LEU A 214 0.16 -36.18 6.02
CA LEU A 214 0.95 -34.98 6.37
C LEU A 214 0.06 -33.89 7.00
N ALA A 215 -1.14 -33.66 6.46
CA ALA A 215 -2.10 -32.71 6.99
C ALA A 215 -2.60 -33.11 8.40
N ALA A 216 -2.81 -34.41 8.63
CA ALA A 216 -3.16 -34.95 9.94
C ALA A 216 -2.01 -34.83 10.95
N ALA A 217 -0.76 -34.95 10.49
CA ALA A 217 0.45 -34.75 11.29
C ALA A 217 0.78 -33.25 11.53
N GLY A 218 -0.03 -32.31 11.03
CA GLY A 218 0.17 -30.89 11.24
C GLY A 218 1.23 -30.25 10.33
N HIS A 219 1.59 -30.90 9.21
CA HIS A 219 2.55 -30.35 8.26
C HIS A 219 2.05 -29.02 7.67
N ALA A 220 2.92 -28.00 7.69
CA ALA A 220 2.63 -26.69 7.13
C ALA A 220 2.36 -26.79 5.62
N GLY A 221 1.20 -26.31 5.17
CA GLY A 221 0.84 -26.28 3.74
C GLY A 221 0.16 -27.54 3.19
N ALA A 222 0.15 -28.69 3.87
CA ALA A 222 -0.48 -29.91 3.36
C ALA A 222 -2.01 -29.73 3.17
N ARG A 223 -2.68 -29.05 4.11
CA ARG A 223 -4.10 -28.66 3.97
C ARG A 223 -4.31 -27.71 2.80
N GLY A 224 -3.37 -26.79 2.58
CA GLY A 224 -3.41 -25.84 1.46
C GLY A 224 -3.30 -26.55 0.11
N VAL A 225 -2.46 -27.58 0.01
CA VAL A 225 -2.31 -28.41 -1.20
C VAL A 225 -3.58 -29.20 -1.48
N LEU A 226 -4.19 -29.83 -0.48
CA LEU A 226 -5.47 -30.53 -0.65
C LEU A 226 -6.55 -29.59 -1.20
N ALA A 227 -6.73 -28.42 -0.56
CA ALA A 227 -7.67 -27.40 -1.01
C ALA A 227 -7.36 -26.88 -2.43
N PHE A 228 -6.07 -26.72 -2.75
CA PHE A 228 -5.62 -26.32 -4.09
C PHE A 228 -5.98 -27.36 -5.15
N MET A 229 -5.71 -28.65 -4.90
CA MET A 229 -6.02 -29.72 -5.86
C MET A 229 -7.52 -29.91 -6.05
N ASP A 230 -8.31 -29.76 -4.99
CA ASP A 230 -9.78 -29.84 -5.06
C ASP A 230 -10.37 -28.63 -5.81
N GLY A 231 -9.82 -27.43 -5.59
CA GLY A 231 -10.21 -26.20 -6.27
C GLY A 231 -9.62 -26.02 -7.67
N LEU A 232 -8.69 -26.89 -8.10
CA LEU A 232 -7.86 -26.70 -9.28
C LEU A 232 -8.64 -26.35 -10.56
N PRO A 233 -9.80 -26.98 -10.86
CA PRO A 233 -10.59 -26.65 -12.06
C PRO A 233 -11.13 -25.21 -12.12
N ARG A 234 -11.11 -24.48 -10.99
CA ARG A 234 -11.68 -23.13 -10.86
C ARG A 234 -10.66 -22.00 -11.01
N PHE A 235 -9.38 -22.31 -11.14
CA PHE A 235 -8.36 -21.28 -11.37
C PHE A 235 -8.28 -20.89 -12.85
N ALA A 236 -8.01 -19.62 -13.11
CA ALA A 236 -7.84 -19.08 -14.46
C ALA A 236 -6.75 -19.83 -15.27
N PHE A 237 -5.68 -20.21 -14.59
CA PHE A 237 -4.54 -20.93 -15.16
C PHE A 237 -4.72 -22.44 -15.31
N HIS A 238 -5.91 -22.99 -15.01
CA HIS A 238 -6.17 -24.44 -15.13
C HIS A 238 -5.81 -24.98 -16.51
N ALA A 239 -6.28 -24.32 -17.58
CA ALA A 239 -6.01 -24.74 -18.95
C ALA A 239 -4.52 -24.60 -19.33
N ALA A 240 -3.84 -23.56 -18.82
CA ALA A 240 -2.42 -23.38 -19.04
C ALA A 240 -1.61 -24.51 -18.39
N LEU A 241 -1.94 -24.86 -17.13
CA LEU A 241 -1.31 -25.95 -16.39
C LEU A 241 -1.55 -27.32 -17.04
N ALA A 242 -2.78 -27.57 -17.51
CA ALA A 242 -3.10 -28.82 -18.20
C ALA A 242 -2.28 -28.99 -19.50
N ARG A 243 -2.09 -27.91 -20.27
CA ARG A 243 -1.24 -27.93 -21.48
C ARG A 243 0.23 -28.16 -21.15
N GLU A 244 0.73 -27.52 -20.09
CA GLU A 244 2.11 -27.70 -19.64
C GLU A 244 2.37 -29.15 -19.21
N LEU A 245 1.45 -29.77 -18.49
CA LEU A 245 1.54 -31.19 -18.14
C LEU A 245 1.46 -32.10 -19.37
N ALA A 246 0.57 -31.80 -20.31
CA ALA A 246 0.44 -32.57 -21.55
C ALA A 246 1.75 -32.54 -22.37
N ALA A 247 2.44 -31.41 -22.43
CA ALA A 247 3.77 -31.30 -23.06
C ALA A 247 4.84 -32.18 -22.39
N ARG A 248 4.61 -32.54 -21.11
CA ARG A 248 5.44 -33.47 -20.32
C ARG A 248 4.90 -34.89 -20.30
N ASN A 249 3.97 -35.24 -21.22
CA ASN A 249 3.30 -36.55 -21.29
C ASN A 249 2.54 -36.93 -20.01
N ALA A 250 2.00 -35.95 -19.28
CA ALA A 250 1.19 -36.14 -18.08
C ALA A 250 -0.23 -35.57 -18.28
N SER A 251 -1.23 -36.21 -17.68
CA SER A 251 -2.62 -35.74 -17.72
C SER A 251 -3.03 -35.14 -16.38
N LEU A 252 -3.43 -33.87 -16.38
CA LEU A 252 -3.88 -33.21 -15.16
C LEU A 252 -5.13 -33.90 -14.57
N GLU A 253 -6.08 -34.30 -15.42
CA GLU A 253 -7.30 -34.99 -14.97
C GLU A 253 -7.02 -36.38 -14.39
N ALA A 254 -5.96 -37.05 -14.86
CA ALA A 254 -5.56 -38.34 -14.29
C ALA A 254 -4.83 -38.18 -12.94
N LEU A 255 -3.98 -37.16 -12.80
CA LEU A 255 -3.18 -36.94 -11.59
C LEU A 255 -3.97 -36.26 -10.46
N ARG A 256 -4.90 -35.35 -10.77
CA ARG A 256 -5.61 -34.55 -9.76
C ARG A 256 -6.38 -35.38 -8.71
N PRO A 257 -7.11 -36.45 -9.05
CA PRO A 257 -7.92 -37.18 -8.07
C PRO A 257 -7.10 -37.81 -6.95
N ALA A 258 -5.98 -38.47 -7.27
CA ALA A 258 -5.24 -39.30 -6.30
C ALA A 258 -3.72 -39.06 -6.26
N GLY A 259 -3.16 -38.31 -7.20
CA GLY A 259 -1.71 -38.10 -7.35
C GLY A 259 -1.06 -39.11 -8.30
N PRO A 260 0.27 -39.07 -8.44
CA PRO A 260 1.21 -38.18 -7.72
C PRO A 260 1.05 -36.70 -8.11
N TRP A 261 1.03 -35.80 -7.13
CA TRP A 261 0.88 -34.35 -7.38
C TRP A 261 2.19 -33.60 -7.59
N ARG A 262 3.34 -34.22 -7.32
CA ARG A 262 4.65 -33.58 -7.56
C ARG A 262 4.81 -33.04 -9.00
N PRO A 263 4.48 -33.79 -10.07
CA PRO A 263 4.55 -33.25 -11.43
C PRO A 263 3.66 -32.02 -11.66
N VAL A 264 2.50 -31.96 -11.00
CA VAL A 264 1.57 -30.81 -11.09
C VAL A 264 2.19 -29.58 -10.44
N LEU A 265 2.79 -29.75 -9.26
CA LEU A 265 3.46 -28.65 -8.55
C LEU A 265 4.71 -28.18 -9.31
N ASP A 266 5.49 -29.09 -9.88
CA ASP A 266 6.69 -28.75 -10.67
C ASP A 266 6.32 -28.00 -11.97
N ALA A 267 5.26 -28.43 -12.66
CA ALA A 267 4.74 -27.74 -13.84
C ALA A 267 4.19 -26.33 -13.54
N LEU A 268 3.63 -26.12 -12.35
CA LEU A 268 3.10 -24.81 -11.94
C LEU A 268 4.20 -23.85 -11.47
N LEU A 269 5.11 -24.34 -10.63
CA LEU A 269 5.99 -23.49 -9.82
C LEU A 269 7.36 -23.22 -10.47
N ASP A 270 7.88 -24.16 -11.26
CA ASP A 270 9.24 -24.08 -11.80
C ASP A 270 9.29 -23.36 -13.16
N ASP A 271 10.48 -22.90 -13.55
CA ASP A 271 10.70 -22.03 -14.74
C ASP A 271 10.59 -22.83 -16.02
N GLU A 272 10.85 -24.14 -15.94
CA GLU A 272 10.63 -25.09 -17.01
C GLU A 272 9.12 -25.27 -17.30
N GLY A 273 8.24 -24.79 -16.42
CA GLY A 273 6.78 -24.79 -16.59
C GLY A 273 6.21 -23.38 -16.62
N LEU A 274 5.16 -23.14 -15.83
CA LEU A 274 4.52 -21.82 -15.76
C LEU A 274 5.36 -20.79 -14.99
N GLY A 275 6.29 -21.22 -14.12
CA GLY A 275 7.19 -20.34 -13.38
C GLY A 275 6.52 -19.47 -12.32
N TYR A 276 5.33 -19.84 -11.85
CA TYR A 276 4.49 -18.96 -11.03
C TYR A 276 5.10 -18.63 -9.67
N ALA A 277 6.01 -19.46 -9.14
CA ALA A 277 6.68 -19.17 -7.88
C ALA A 277 7.65 -17.98 -7.97
N ARG A 278 8.23 -17.73 -9.16
CA ARG A 278 9.22 -16.67 -9.40
C ARG A 278 8.63 -15.45 -10.10
N LEU A 279 7.51 -15.60 -10.80
CA LEU A 279 6.81 -14.46 -11.41
C LEU A 279 6.35 -13.43 -10.37
N PRO A 280 6.30 -12.15 -10.73
CA PRO A 280 5.60 -11.15 -9.92
C PRO A 280 4.11 -11.47 -9.96
N LYS A 281 3.39 -11.24 -8.85
CA LYS A 281 1.93 -11.51 -8.77
C LYS A 281 1.15 -10.86 -9.91
N ALA A 282 1.64 -9.72 -10.39
CA ALA A 282 1.12 -8.98 -11.52
C ALA A 282 0.96 -9.83 -12.80
N LEU A 283 1.83 -10.81 -13.02
CA LEU A 283 1.86 -11.64 -14.22
C LEU A 283 1.26 -13.03 -14.00
N VAL A 284 0.68 -13.29 -12.83
CA VAL A 284 -0.10 -14.50 -12.54
C VAL A 284 -1.53 -14.30 -13.02
N GLU A 285 -2.09 -15.32 -13.67
CA GLU A 285 -3.50 -15.32 -14.09
C GLU A 285 -4.42 -15.38 -12.87
N PHE A 286 -5.20 -14.32 -12.65
CA PHE A 286 -6.11 -14.18 -11.51
C PHE A 286 -7.51 -14.63 -11.88
N HIS A 287 -8.02 -14.19 -13.04
CA HIS A 287 -9.43 -14.35 -13.37
C HIS A 287 -9.62 -14.99 -14.73
N ALA A 288 -10.58 -15.91 -14.81
CA ALA A 288 -11.13 -16.36 -16.08
C ALA A 288 -12.25 -15.40 -16.51
N GLY A 289 -12.39 -15.16 -17.81
CA GLY A 289 -13.50 -14.39 -18.35
C GLY A 289 -13.78 -14.72 -19.82
N PRO A 290 -14.80 -14.11 -20.44
CA PRO A 290 -15.19 -14.39 -21.82
C PRO A 290 -14.08 -14.20 -22.87
N GLY A 291 -13.09 -13.33 -22.60
CA GLY A 291 -11.91 -13.12 -23.44
C GLY A 291 -10.70 -14.01 -23.12
N GLY A 292 -10.87 -15.00 -22.24
CA GLY A 292 -9.78 -15.87 -21.75
C GLY A 292 -9.28 -15.49 -20.35
N PRO A 293 -8.21 -16.16 -19.87
CA PRO A 293 -7.61 -15.84 -18.59
C PRO A 293 -6.93 -14.46 -18.63
N ARG A 294 -6.98 -13.75 -17.51
CA ARG A 294 -6.36 -12.43 -17.33
C ARG A 294 -5.43 -12.42 -16.13
N THR A 295 -4.28 -11.82 -16.33
CA THR A 295 -3.31 -11.53 -15.26
C THR A 295 -3.79 -10.40 -14.37
N ALA A 296 -3.27 -10.33 -13.14
CA ALA A 296 -3.55 -9.20 -12.26
C ALA A 296 -3.19 -7.85 -12.91
N PHE A 297 -2.09 -7.78 -13.68
CA PHE A 297 -1.68 -6.58 -14.41
C PHE A 297 -2.71 -6.18 -15.48
N GLU A 298 -3.24 -7.12 -16.25
CA GLU A 298 -4.29 -6.85 -17.24
C GLU A 298 -5.58 -6.33 -16.59
N GLU A 299 -5.94 -6.85 -15.40
CA GLU A 299 -7.09 -6.33 -14.65
C GLU A 299 -6.89 -4.87 -14.22
N HIS A 300 -5.67 -4.48 -13.83
CA HIS A 300 -5.36 -3.06 -13.56
C HIS A 300 -5.42 -2.20 -14.83
N LEU A 301 -4.99 -2.71 -15.99
CA LEU A 301 -5.14 -2.00 -17.27
C LEU A 301 -6.62 -1.75 -17.59
N ILE A 302 -7.49 -2.76 -17.43
CA ILE A 302 -8.93 -2.68 -17.68
C ILE A 302 -9.61 -1.74 -16.66
N ALA A 303 -9.28 -1.85 -15.37
CA ALA A 303 -9.79 -0.96 -14.34
C ALA A 303 -9.39 0.50 -14.60
N GLY A 304 -8.14 0.72 -15.03
CA GLY A 304 -7.66 2.03 -15.46
C GLY A 304 -8.42 2.60 -16.65
N ALA A 305 -8.71 1.79 -17.68
CA ALA A 305 -9.49 2.22 -18.84
C ALA A 305 -10.93 2.64 -18.48
N ARG A 306 -11.49 2.10 -17.40
CA ARG A 306 -12.83 2.43 -16.91
C ARG A 306 -12.91 3.64 -15.99
N THR A 307 -11.77 4.10 -15.47
CA THR A 307 -11.73 5.14 -14.44
C THR A 307 -10.88 6.34 -14.83
N LEU A 308 -9.81 6.15 -15.61
CA LEU A 308 -8.75 7.14 -15.81
C LEU A 308 -8.54 7.50 -17.29
N ARG A 309 -9.44 7.08 -18.19
CA ARG A 309 -9.30 7.31 -19.62
C ARG A 309 -9.48 8.77 -19.99
N ALA A 310 -8.48 9.34 -20.68
CA ALA A 310 -8.52 10.68 -21.22
C ALA A 310 -9.46 10.79 -22.44
N ALA A 311 -9.79 12.02 -22.83
CA ALA A 311 -10.67 12.28 -23.97
C ALA A 311 -10.10 11.74 -25.30
N ASP A 312 -8.77 11.65 -25.42
CA ASP A 312 -8.07 11.06 -26.57
C ASP A 312 -7.93 9.52 -26.49
N GLY A 313 -8.56 8.89 -25.50
CA GLY A 313 -8.47 7.44 -25.24
C GLY A 313 -7.23 7.00 -24.47
N THR A 314 -6.30 7.90 -24.12
CA THR A 314 -5.09 7.54 -23.38
C THR A 314 -5.39 7.16 -21.93
N VAL A 315 -4.79 6.06 -21.46
CA VAL A 315 -4.87 5.60 -20.07
C VAL A 315 -3.45 5.51 -19.52
N ARG A 316 -3.16 6.27 -18.46
CA ARG A 316 -1.81 6.34 -17.87
C ARG A 316 -1.68 5.42 -16.66
N LEU A 317 -0.67 4.56 -16.68
CA LEU A 317 -0.28 3.75 -15.54
C LEU A 317 1.22 3.85 -15.31
N HIS A 318 1.61 3.79 -14.06
CA HIS A 318 2.98 3.63 -13.61
C HIS A 318 3.09 2.37 -12.77
N VAL A 319 3.93 1.44 -13.20
CA VAL A 319 4.07 0.13 -12.57
C VAL A 319 5.49 -0.03 -12.07
N THR A 320 5.64 -0.44 -10.81
CA THR A 320 6.96 -0.83 -10.30
C THR A 320 7.21 -2.30 -10.60
N ALA A 321 8.39 -2.62 -11.11
CA ALA A 321 8.77 -3.97 -11.51
C ALA A 321 10.21 -4.26 -11.09
N SER A 322 10.55 -5.54 -10.96
CA SER A 322 11.96 -5.95 -10.85
C SER A 322 12.61 -5.97 -12.25
N PRO A 323 13.93 -5.72 -12.35
CA PRO A 323 14.64 -5.64 -13.64
C PRO A 323 14.40 -6.85 -14.55
N GLU A 324 14.45 -8.05 -13.98
CA GLU A 324 14.34 -9.33 -14.67
C GLU A 324 12.95 -9.60 -15.28
N HIS A 325 11.95 -8.80 -14.93
CA HIS A 325 10.58 -8.97 -15.42
C HIS A 325 10.09 -7.82 -16.31
N LEU A 326 10.92 -6.80 -16.57
CA LEU A 326 10.54 -5.64 -17.38
C LEU A 326 10.06 -6.02 -18.79
N GLU A 327 10.75 -6.92 -19.48
CA GLU A 327 10.33 -7.38 -20.81
C GLU A 327 8.99 -8.12 -20.76
N ARG A 328 8.79 -8.99 -19.77
CA ARG A 328 7.52 -9.71 -19.59
C ARG A 328 6.34 -8.75 -19.39
N PHE A 329 6.55 -7.65 -18.66
CA PHE A 329 5.55 -6.60 -18.52
C PHE A 329 5.27 -5.83 -19.83
N ARG A 330 6.32 -5.52 -20.61
CA ARG A 330 6.18 -4.86 -21.92
C ARG A 330 5.39 -5.72 -22.89
N GLU A 331 5.68 -7.01 -22.94
CA GLU A 331 4.95 -7.99 -23.74
C GLU A 331 3.50 -8.14 -23.27
N ALA A 332 3.26 -8.26 -21.96
CA ALA A 332 1.91 -8.34 -21.40
C ALA A 332 1.07 -7.12 -21.77
N ARG A 333 1.65 -5.91 -21.66
CA ARG A 333 1.02 -4.66 -22.10
C ARG A 333 0.73 -4.67 -23.60
N ALA A 334 1.66 -5.13 -24.44
CA ALA A 334 1.46 -5.20 -25.89
C ALA A 334 0.32 -6.17 -26.26
N ARG A 335 0.27 -7.35 -25.65
CA ARG A 335 -0.83 -8.31 -25.83
C ARG A 335 -2.17 -7.72 -25.39
N ALA A 336 -2.20 -7.11 -24.20
CA ALA A 336 -3.40 -6.45 -23.69
C ALA A 336 -3.87 -5.31 -24.60
N GLN A 337 -2.95 -4.52 -25.15
CA GLN A 337 -3.26 -3.44 -26.10
C GLN A 337 -3.98 -3.94 -27.34
N VAL A 338 -3.54 -5.07 -27.91
CA VAL A 338 -4.17 -5.68 -29.09
C VAL A 338 -5.54 -6.28 -28.73
N HIS A 339 -5.61 -7.03 -27.63
CA HIS A 339 -6.81 -7.78 -27.26
C HIS A 339 -7.93 -6.88 -26.70
N TRP A 340 -7.61 -5.97 -25.79
CA TRP A 340 -8.60 -5.17 -25.04
C TRP A 340 -8.74 -3.73 -25.52
N GLY A 341 -7.70 -3.18 -26.16
CA GLY A 341 -7.64 -1.76 -26.54
C GLY A 341 -8.83 -1.30 -27.40
N PRO A 342 -9.16 -2.00 -28.50
CA PRO A 342 -10.30 -1.64 -29.35
C PRO A 342 -11.63 -1.66 -28.60
N ALA A 343 -11.90 -2.72 -27.83
CA ALA A 343 -13.16 -2.89 -27.10
C ALA A 343 -13.37 -1.84 -26.01
N LEU A 344 -12.28 -1.34 -25.40
CA LEU A 344 -12.33 -0.35 -24.33
C LEU A 344 -12.09 1.09 -24.80
N GLY A 345 -11.80 1.29 -26.09
CA GLY A 345 -11.37 2.58 -26.63
C GLY A 345 -10.12 3.11 -25.93
N ALA A 346 -9.22 2.20 -25.51
CA ALA A 346 -8.12 2.51 -24.61
C ALA A 346 -6.76 2.38 -25.31
N ARG A 347 -5.91 3.40 -25.12
CA ARG A 347 -4.49 3.38 -25.47
C ARG A 347 -3.68 3.47 -24.19
N TRP A 348 -3.10 2.36 -23.76
CA TRP A 348 -2.34 2.32 -22.51
C TRP A 348 -0.94 2.90 -22.67
N GLN A 349 -0.67 3.99 -21.95
CA GLN A 349 0.66 4.53 -21.73
C GLN A 349 1.15 4.04 -20.38
N VAL A 350 1.94 2.96 -20.39
CA VAL A 350 2.49 2.36 -19.16
C VAL A 350 3.96 2.73 -19.02
N ALA A 351 4.28 3.44 -17.95
CA ALA A 351 5.64 3.66 -17.50
C ALA A 351 6.04 2.56 -16.51
N PHE A 352 7.28 2.09 -16.62
CA PHE A 352 7.85 1.12 -15.69
C PHE A 352 9.00 1.76 -14.93
N SER A 353 9.10 1.43 -13.64
CA SER A 353 10.25 1.83 -12.83
C SER A 353 10.72 0.68 -11.97
N VAL A 354 12.03 0.66 -11.69
CA VAL A 354 12.65 -0.29 -10.79
C VAL A 354 12.91 0.40 -9.46
N GLN A 355 12.73 -0.31 -8.35
CA GLN A 355 13.14 0.20 -7.04
C GLN A 355 14.67 0.27 -6.99
N SER A 356 15.22 1.44 -6.63
CA SER A 356 16.67 1.62 -6.57
C SER A 356 17.29 0.78 -5.45
N PRO A 357 18.35 0.00 -5.70
CA PRO A 357 19.12 -0.68 -4.64
C PRO A 357 19.63 0.28 -3.55
N ALA A 358 19.82 1.56 -3.88
CA ALA A 358 20.21 2.60 -2.91
C ALA A 358 19.16 2.82 -1.81
N THR A 359 17.93 2.35 -2.02
CA THR A 359 16.87 2.42 -1.01
C THR A 359 16.97 1.30 0.02
N ASP A 360 17.72 0.23 -0.24
CA ASP A 360 17.93 -0.85 0.72
C ASP A 360 18.61 -0.33 1.98
N THR A 361 18.37 -1.01 3.10
CA THR A 361 18.90 -0.64 4.40
C THR A 361 19.95 -1.63 4.86
N LEU A 362 20.92 -1.14 5.62
CA LEU A 362 21.89 -1.99 6.29
C LEU A 362 21.23 -2.85 7.36
N ALA A 363 21.71 -4.08 7.50
CA ALA A 363 21.52 -4.85 8.72
C ALA A 363 22.60 -4.47 9.75
N ALA A 364 22.23 -4.50 11.03
CA ALA A 364 23.16 -4.32 12.13
C ALA A 364 23.13 -5.52 13.07
N GLU A 365 24.23 -5.76 13.78
CA GLU A 365 24.24 -6.64 14.94
C GLU A 365 23.41 -6.03 16.08
N PRO A 366 22.93 -6.83 17.05
CA PRO A 366 22.21 -6.31 18.22
C PRO A 366 22.94 -5.21 19.01
N GLY A 367 24.27 -5.13 18.90
CA GLY A 367 25.11 -4.08 19.49
C GLY A 367 25.24 -2.80 18.65
N GLY A 368 24.61 -2.73 17.47
CA GLY A 368 24.61 -1.54 16.59
C GLY A 368 25.75 -1.48 15.57
N ALA A 369 26.69 -2.43 15.58
CA ALA A 369 27.73 -2.55 14.55
C ALA A 369 27.14 -3.06 13.21
N PRO A 370 27.73 -2.76 12.05
CA PRO A 370 27.24 -3.29 10.77
C PRO A 370 27.32 -4.82 10.74
N PHE A 371 26.24 -5.47 10.28
CA PHE A 371 26.22 -6.92 10.12
C PHE A 371 26.92 -7.32 8.82
N ARG A 372 27.90 -8.22 8.92
CA ARG A 372 28.62 -8.79 7.78
C ARG A 372 28.34 -10.27 7.63
N ASP A 373 28.23 -10.74 6.40
CA ASP A 373 28.06 -12.17 6.09
C ASP A 373 29.37 -12.96 6.33
N ALA A 374 29.36 -14.25 6.01
CA ALA A 374 30.53 -15.12 6.19
C ALA A 374 31.75 -14.72 5.33
N HIS A 375 31.55 -13.91 4.29
CA HIS A 375 32.59 -13.40 3.41
C HIS A 375 33.06 -12.00 3.80
N GLY A 376 32.51 -11.41 4.87
CA GLY A 376 32.87 -10.08 5.34
C GLY A 376 32.12 -8.94 4.63
N ALA A 377 31.17 -9.22 3.74
CA ALA A 377 30.41 -8.19 3.04
C ALA A 377 29.24 -7.68 3.88
N LEU A 378 28.89 -6.38 3.75
CA LEU A 378 27.70 -5.83 4.41
C LEU A 378 26.44 -6.51 3.89
N LEU A 379 25.55 -6.85 4.82
CA LEU A 379 24.23 -7.38 4.51
C LEU A 379 23.22 -6.23 4.34
N PHE A 380 22.58 -6.19 3.18
CA PHE A 380 21.50 -5.25 2.86
C PHE A 380 20.15 -5.96 2.92
N ARG A 381 19.10 -5.22 3.29
CA ARG A 381 17.73 -5.72 3.37
C ARG A 381 16.78 -4.80 2.61
N PRO A 382 15.73 -5.35 1.98
CA PRO A 382 14.68 -4.54 1.39
C PRO A 382 14.06 -3.62 2.46
N ALA A 383 13.96 -2.32 2.14
CA ALA A 383 13.58 -1.29 3.10
C ALA A 383 12.06 -1.09 3.28
N GLY A 384 11.26 -2.11 2.97
CA GLY A 384 9.80 -2.04 3.00
C GLY A 384 9.22 -1.14 1.90
N HIS A 385 7.92 -0.87 1.98
CA HIS A 385 7.21 -0.09 0.94
C HIS A 385 7.60 1.40 0.93
N GLY A 386 8.28 1.91 1.96
CA GLY A 386 8.86 3.27 1.98
C GLY A 386 9.84 3.56 0.84
N ALA A 387 10.50 2.52 0.34
CA ALA A 387 11.39 2.60 -0.82
C ALA A 387 10.71 3.10 -2.11
N LEU A 388 9.37 3.00 -2.19
CA LEU A 388 8.60 3.39 -3.37
C LEU A 388 8.38 4.90 -3.48
N LEU A 389 8.73 5.70 -2.48
CA LEU A 389 8.52 7.16 -2.51
C LEU A 389 9.24 7.81 -3.70
N GLY A 390 10.47 7.38 -3.99
CA GLY A 390 11.23 7.84 -5.15
C GLY A 390 10.58 7.45 -6.48
N ASN A 391 10.05 6.23 -6.58
CA ASN A 391 9.29 5.78 -7.76
C ASN A 391 8.01 6.61 -7.96
N LEU A 392 7.30 6.94 -6.88
CA LEU A 392 6.11 7.77 -6.92
C LEU A 392 6.44 9.20 -7.38
N ALA A 393 7.51 9.80 -6.85
CA ALA A 393 7.97 11.12 -7.28
C ALA A 393 8.36 11.14 -8.76
N ALA A 394 9.08 10.10 -9.21
CA ALA A 394 9.53 9.97 -10.60
C ALA A 394 8.39 9.66 -11.59
N ALA A 395 7.23 9.17 -11.12
CA ALA A 395 6.08 8.91 -11.98
C ALA A 395 5.53 10.19 -12.66
N GLY A 396 5.84 11.37 -12.11
CA GLY A 396 5.53 12.65 -12.75
C GLY A 396 4.04 12.95 -12.88
N ALA A 397 3.16 12.20 -12.21
CA ALA A 397 1.72 12.40 -12.24
C ALA A 397 1.32 13.74 -11.61
N ASP A 398 0.20 14.31 -12.07
CA ASP A 398 -0.48 15.40 -11.36
C ASP A 398 -1.32 14.80 -10.22
N LEU A 399 -2.33 14.01 -10.60
CA LEU A 399 -3.10 13.17 -9.70
C LEU A 399 -2.69 11.71 -9.89
N ALA A 400 -2.53 10.96 -8.80
CA ALA A 400 -2.26 9.53 -8.84
C ALA A 400 -3.31 8.75 -8.05
N PHE A 401 -3.67 7.56 -8.53
CA PHE A 401 -4.45 6.61 -7.75
C PHE A 401 -3.60 5.38 -7.43
N VAL A 402 -3.35 5.14 -6.14
CA VAL A 402 -2.48 4.04 -5.67
C VAL A 402 -3.34 2.86 -5.24
N ARG A 403 -3.02 1.69 -5.80
CA ARG A 403 -3.56 0.40 -5.36
C ARG A 403 -2.53 -0.70 -5.46
N ASN A 404 -2.49 -1.60 -4.48
CA ASN A 404 -1.64 -2.80 -4.56
C ASN A 404 -2.05 -3.68 -5.74
N VAL A 405 -1.06 -4.33 -6.39
CA VAL A 405 -1.32 -5.16 -7.57
C VAL A 405 -2.27 -6.34 -7.27
N ASP A 406 -2.22 -6.87 -6.05
CA ASP A 406 -3.02 -8.03 -5.62
C ASP A 406 -4.44 -7.67 -5.18
N ASN A 407 -4.76 -6.37 -5.02
CA ASN A 407 -6.10 -5.90 -4.68
C ASN A 407 -6.87 -5.53 -5.95
N VAL A 408 -7.33 -6.54 -6.68
CA VAL A 408 -8.13 -6.35 -7.90
C VAL A 408 -9.17 -7.46 -8.02
N PRO A 409 -10.47 -7.14 -8.04
CA PRO A 409 -11.52 -8.14 -8.19
C PRO A 409 -11.69 -8.53 -9.66
N ALA A 410 -12.41 -9.62 -9.90
CA ALA A 410 -12.89 -9.95 -11.24
C ALA A 410 -13.84 -8.85 -11.75
N GLU A 411 -13.92 -8.73 -13.08
CA GLU A 411 -14.60 -7.66 -13.78
C GLU A 411 -16.04 -7.40 -13.30
N GLU A 412 -16.79 -8.47 -13.02
CA GLU A 412 -18.20 -8.45 -12.59
C GLU A 412 -18.39 -7.95 -11.15
N TRP A 413 -17.31 -7.93 -10.38
CA TRP A 413 -17.25 -7.45 -9.00
C TRP A 413 -16.57 -6.07 -8.89
N ALA A 414 -16.09 -5.50 -10.01
CA ALA A 414 -15.27 -4.29 -10.00
C ALA A 414 -16.04 -2.98 -9.78
N GLU A 415 -17.37 -2.99 -9.86
CA GLU A 415 -18.19 -1.77 -9.83
C GLU A 415 -18.02 -0.93 -8.53
N PRO A 416 -18.04 -1.50 -7.32
CA PRO A 416 -17.75 -0.74 -6.10
C PRO A 416 -16.37 -0.08 -6.14
N ALA A 417 -15.33 -0.83 -6.54
CA ALA A 417 -13.98 -0.30 -6.65
C ALA A 417 -13.88 0.81 -7.71
N ARG A 418 -14.62 0.71 -8.81
CA ARG A 418 -14.71 1.74 -9.86
C ARG A 418 -15.30 3.04 -9.32
N ARG A 419 -16.50 2.98 -8.73
CA ARG A 419 -17.22 4.16 -8.21
C ARG A 419 -16.43 4.86 -7.11
N TRP A 420 -15.85 4.10 -6.17
CA TRP A 420 -15.06 4.68 -5.10
C TRP A 420 -13.71 5.23 -5.56
N THR A 421 -13.08 4.66 -6.59
CA THR A 421 -11.88 5.27 -7.21
C THR A 421 -12.20 6.68 -7.71
N LEU A 422 -13.30 6.82 -8.44
CA LEU A 422 -13.77 8.10 -8.96
C LEU A 422 -14.19 9.06 -7.84
N ALA A 423 -14.93 8.60 -6.83
CA ALA A 423 -15.34 9.45 -5.71
C ALA A 423 -14.15 10.02 -4.93
N LEU A 424 -13.11 9.21 -4.65
CA LEU A 424 -11.92 9.68 -3.94
C LEU A 424 -11.07 10.64 -4.80
N LEU A 425 -10.92 10.37 -6.09
CA LEU A 425 -10.26 11.28 -7.04
C LEU A 425 -10.99 12.62 -7.15
N GLY A 426 -12.33 12.59 -7.21
CA GLY A 426 -13.16 13.78 -7.25
C GLY A 426 -13.02 14.60 -5.98
N LEU A 427 -13.01 13.94 -4.81
CA LEU A 427 -12.84 14.61 -3.53
C LEU A 427 -11.47 15.25 -3.40
N LEU A 428 -10.42 14.56 -3.85
CA LEU A 428 -9.07 15.10 -3.89
C LEU A 428 -9.01 16.35 -4.78
N ASP A 429 -9.53 16.28 -6.00
CA ASP A 429 -9.50 17.41 -6.93
C ASP A 429 -10.36 18.59 -6.45
N GLU A 430 -11.49 18.33 -5.77
CA GLU A 430 -12.31 19.37 -5.10
C GLU A 430 -11.53 20.05 -3.99
N THR A 431 -10.89 19.26 -3.12
CA THR A 431 -10.09 19.76 -1.99
C THR A 431 -8.90 20.59 -2.50
N ARG A 432 -8.22 20.11 -3.55
CA ARG A 432 -7.09 20.81 -4.15
C ARG A 432 -7.53 22.16 -4.73
N ALA A 433 -8.62 22.19 -5.49
CA ALA A 433 -9.14 23.43 -6.05
C ALA A 433 -9.53 24.46 -4.98
N ALA A 434 -10.13 24.01 -3.87
CA ALA A 434 -10.44 24.87 -2.73
C ALA A 434 -9.17 25.44 -2.07
N ALA A 435 -8.15 24.60 -1.88
CA ALA A 435 -6.86 25.02 -1.34
C ALA A 435 -6.15 26.02 -2.27
N ASP A 436 -6.17 25.79 -3.58
CA ASP A 436 -5.57 26.67 -4.57
C ASP A 436 -6.23 28.06 -4.59
N ALA A 437 -7.56 28.09 -4.49
CA ALA A 437 -8.32 29.34 -4.38
C ALA A 437 -8.02 30.08 -3.06
N ALA A 438 -7.86 29.35 -1.95
CA ALA A 438 -7.46 29.95 -0.67
C ALA A 438 -6.05 30.53 -0.73
N LEU A 439 -5.08 29.79 -1.29
CA LEU A 439 -3.70 30.24 -1.47
C LEU A 439 -3.62 31.48 -2.37
N ALA A 440 -4.37 31.51 -3.48
CA ALA A 440 -4.42 32.67 -4.37
C ALA A 440 -4.95 33.93 -3.66
N ARG A 441 -5.96 33.78 -2.79
CA ARG A 441 -6.48 34.90 -1.99
C ARG A 441 -5.48 35.40 -0.95
N LEU A 442 -4.74 34.49 -0.31
CA LEU A 442 -3.69 34.87 0.64
C LEU A 442 -2.54 35.64 -0.04
N GLU A 443 -2.18 35.26 -1.27
CA GLU A 443 -1.14 35.95 -2.05
C GLU A 443 -1.58 37.35 -2.54
N ALA A 444 -2.86 37.55 -2.81
CA ALA A 444 -3.40 38.84 -3.22
C ALA A 444 -3.36 39.90 -2.10
N GLY A 445 -3.17 39.48 -0.84
CA GLY A 445 -2.96 40.33 0.32
C GLY A 445 -3.48 39.67 1.61
N PRO A 446 -2.82 39.87 2.77
CA PRO A 446 -3.19 39.23 4.04
C PRO A 446 -4.42 39.89 4.66
N ALA A 447 -5.57 39.79 3.99
CA ALA A 447 -6.83 40.22 4.55
C ALA A 447 -7.21 39.27 5.73
N PRO A 448 -7.66 39.80 6.88
CA PRO A 448 -8.08 38.99 8.02
C PRO A 448 -9.08 37.89 7.67
N GLN A 449 -10.03 38.19 6.77
CA GLN A 449 -11.01 37.20 6.33
C GLN A 449 -10.38 36.08 5.51
N ALA A 450 -9.45 36.39 4.59
CA ALA A 450 -8.78 35.38 3.79
C ALA A 450 -7.96 34.40 4.67
N ALA A 451 -7.27 34.92 5.68
CA ALA A 451 -6.55 34.09 6.66
C ALA A 451 -7.51 33.18 7.45
N ARG A 452 -8.65 33.71 7.91
CA ARG A 452 -9.67 32.93 8.63
C ARG A 452 -10.32 31.87 7.76
N ASP A 453 -10.67 32.18 6.51
CA ASP A 453 -11.26 31.24 5.56
C ASP A 453 -10.28 30.11 5.20
N ALA A 454 -9.01 30.45 4.96
CA ALA A 454 -7.97 29.46 4.68
C ALA A 454 -7.69 28.56 5.89
N ALA A 455 -7.66 29.14 7.10
CA ALA A 455 -7.50 28.37 8.33
C ALA A 455 -8.71 27.48 8.62
N ALA A 456 -9.92 27.94 8.32
CA ALA A 456 -11.13 27.12 8.41
C ALA A 456 -11.07 25.95 7.43
N LEU A 457 -10.65 26.18 6.19
CA LEU A 457 -10.46 25.08 5.21
C LEU A 457 -9.45 24.04 5.70
N ALA A 458 -8.28 24.48 6.20
CA ALA A 458 -7.27 23.59 6.76
C ALA A 458 -7.81 22.76 7.95
N ARG A 459 -8.58 23.39 8.84
CA ARG A 459 -9.20 22.71 9.97
C ARG A 459 -10.29 21.74 9.54
N ASP A 460 -11.24 22.19 8.74
CA ASP A 460 -12.48 21.46 8.48
C ASP A 460 -12.25 20.33 7.44
N ALA A 461 -11.45 20.59 6.40
CA ALA A 461 -11.13 19.57 5.40
C ALA A 461 -9.94 18.70 5.82
N LEU A 462 -8.87 19.29 6.39
CA LEU A 462 -7.60 18.59 6.64
C LEU A 462 -7.39 18.17 8.10
N GLY A 463 -8.26 18.60 9.03
CA GLY A 463 -8.17 18.23 10.44
C GLY A 463 -7.01 18.91 11.16
N GLU A 464 -6.46 19.96 10.57
CA GLU A 464 -5.27 20.68 11.04
C GLU A 464 -5.67 21.74 12.07
N ARG A 465 -4.88 21.89 13.14
CA ARG A 465 -5.21 22.82 14.22
C ARG A 465 -4.55 24.18 13.99
N PRO A 466 -5.31 25.26 13.79
CA PRO A 466 -4.73 26.58 13.65
C PRO A 466 -4.01 27.01 14.93
N PRO A 467 -2.91 27.79 14.81
CA PRO A 467 -2.25 28.36 15.97
C PRO A 467 -3.19 29.32 16.72
N ALA A 468 -3.03 29.40 18.04
CA ALA A 468 -3.72 30.39 18.85
C ALA A 468 -3.05 31.77 18.62
N THR A 469 -3.51 32.48 17.60
CA THR A 469 -3.03 33.82 17.24
C THR A 469 -4.16 34.67 16.69
N ASP A 470 -4.17 35.95 17.04
CA ASP A 470 -5.07 36.95 16.47
C ASP A 470 -4.45 37.68 15.27
N ASP A 471 -3.15 37.46 15.00
CA ASP A 471 -2.43 38.06 13.88
C ASP A 471 -2.84 37.38 12.55
N PRO A 472 -3.51 38.10 11.63
CA PRO A 472 -3.88 37.59 10.31
C PRO A 472 -2.69 37.12 9.49
N ALA A 473 -1.52 37.75 9.62
CA ALA A 473 -0.34 37.40 8.85
C ALA A 473 0.21 36.04 9.32
N ALA A 474 0.38 35.85 10.63
CA ALA A 474 0.76 34.56 11.20
C ALA A 474 -0.25 33.44 10.86
N LEU A 475 -1.55 33.70 10.97
CA LEU A 475 -2.59 32.73 10.63
C LEU A 475 -2.58 32.37 9.13
N GLY A 476 -2.44 33.38 8.27
CA GLY A 476 -2.34 33.21 6.82
C GLY A 476 -1.10 32.43 6.40
N ALA A 477 0.06 32.72 7.00
CA ALA A 477 1.30 32.00 6.74
C ALA A 477 1.21 30.52 7.17
N TRP A 478 0.61 30.26 8.35
CA TRP A 478 0.33 28.89 8.79
C TRP A 478 -0.60 28.15 7.82
N ALA A 479 -1.72 28.79 7.45
CA ALA A 479 -2.69 28.19 6.55
C ALA A 479 -2.07 27.91 5.17
N ALA A 480 -1.25 28.82 4.65
CA ALA A 480 -0.52 28.61 3.40
C ALA A 480 0.43 27.41 3.48
N ALA A 481 1.20 27.28 4.57
CA ALA A 481 2.12 26.16 4.77
C ALA A 481 1.41 24.79 4.92
N VAL A 482 0.14 24.78 5.35
CA VAL A 482 -0.69 23.57 5.46
C VAL A 482 -1.35 23.23 4.12
N LEU A 483 -1.90 24.21 3.43
CA LEU A 483 -2.63 24.03 2.18
C LEU A 483 -1.69 23.77 0.99
N ASP A 484 -0.44 24.27 1.03
CA ASP A 484 0.60 24.02 0.02
C ASP A 484 1.45 22.79 0.34
N ARG A 485 0.77 21.66 0.55
CA ARG A 485 1.36 20.34 0.78
C ARG A 485 0.90 19.36 -0.29
N PRO A 486 1.66 18.27 -0.55
CA PRO A 486 1.09 17.13 -1.24
C PRO A 486 -0.13 16.61 -0.47
N MET A 487 -1.16 16.19 -1.19
CA MET A 487 -2.45 15.81 -0.63
C MET A 487 -2.74 14.34 -0.87
N ARG A 488 -3.45 13.71 0.07
CA ARG A 488 -3.99 12.36 -0.08
C ARG A 488 -5.41 12.25 0.45
N VAL A 489 -6.24 11.55 -0.30
CA VAL A 489 -7.56 11.08 0.13
C VAL A 489 -7.51 9.56 0.16
N CYS A 490 -7.62 8.99 1.35
CA CYS A 490 -7.49 7.55 1.56
C CYS A 490 -8.84 6.92 1.88
N GLY A 491 -9.20 5.86 1.14
CA GLY A 491 -10.28 4.98 1.51
C GLY A 491 -9.90 4.16 2.74
N MET A 492 -10.84 4.04 3.68
CA MET A 492 -10.74 3.26 4.90
C MET A 492 -11.88 2.25 4.93
N VAL A 493 -11.56 0.96 4.98
CA VAL A 493 -12.57 -0.10 5.07
C VAL A 493 -12.79 -0.50 6.53
N PRO A 494 -14.00 -0.93 6.92
CA PRO A 494 -14.24 -1.47 8.25
C PRO A 494 -13.28 -2.61 8.58
N ASN A 495 -12.73 -2.60 9.79
CA ASN A 495 -11.78 -3.62 10.22
C ASN A 495 -12.53 -4.90 10.65
N THR A 496 -12.34 -5.97 9.88
CA THR A 496 -12.90 -7.31 10.15
C THR A 496 -11.90 -8.27 10.78
N GLY A 497 -10.79 -7.75 11.35
CA GLY A 497 -9.70 -8.54 11.93
C GLY A 497 -8.50 -8.74 11.00
N GLU A 498 -8.48 -8.06 9.86
CA GLU A 498 -7.35 -8.12 8.91
C GLU A 498 -6.14 -7.34 9.45
N PRO A 499 -4.91 -7.87 9.32
CA PRO A 499 -3.70 -7.16 9.70
C PRO A 499 -3.43 -6.01 8.72
N GLY A 500 -3.16 -4.81 9.25
CA GLY A 500 -2.84 -3.64 8.43
C GLY A 500 -2.70 -2.36 9.24
N GLY A 501 -2.32 -1.28 8.55
CA GLY A 501 -2.26 0.06 9.14
C GLY A 501 -3.66 0.66 9.31
N GLY A 502 -3.97 1.14 10.50
CA GLY A 502 -5.24 1.78 10.85
C GLY A 502 -5.16 3.31 10.86
N PRO A 503 -6.28 4.03 10.69
CA PRO A 503 -6.30 5.49 10.81
C PRO A 503 -6.36 5.92 12.29
N PHE A 504 -5.40 6.74 12.71
CA PHE A 504 -5.30 7.28 14.06
C PHE A 504 -5.02 8.77 14.06
N TRP A 505 -5.47 9.45 15.11
CA TRP A 505 -4.92 10.74 15.50
C TRP A 505 -3.62 10.48 16.27
N VAL A 506 -2.50 11.01 15.75
CA VAL A 506 -1.17 10.84 16.33
C VAL A 506 -0.65 12.18 16.79
N ARG A 507 -0.04 12.19 17.99
CA ARG A 507 0.58 13.36 18.59
C ARG A 507 2.06 13.42 18.19
N GLY A 508 2.42 14.45 17.45
CA GLY A 508 3.80 14.76 17.08
C GLY A 508 4.61 15.27 18.28
N ALA A 509 5.94 15.35 18.09
CA ALA A 509 6.86 15.88 19.10
C ALA A 509 6.64 17.37 19.41
N ASP A 510 6.12 18.12 18.44
CA ASP A 510 5.68 19.52 18.56
C ASP A 510 4.32 19.68 19.27
N GLY A 511 3.70 18.56 19.65
CA GLY A 511 2.38 18.53 20.29
C GLY A 511 1.20 18.59 19.31
N ALA A 512 1.45 18.77 18.01
CA ALA A 512 0.41 18.77 16.99
C ALA A 512 -0.26 17.39 16.91
N VAL A 513 -1.57 17.37 16.66
CA VAL A 513 -2.34 16.13 16.53
C VAL A 513 -2.81 16.02 15.10
N THR A 514 -2.30 15.04 14.36
CA THR A 514 -2.54 14.87 12.93
C THR A 514 -3.09 13.47 12.61
N ARG A 515 -3.77 13.34 11.47
CA ARG A 515 -4.31 12.06 11.00
C ARG A 515 -3.22 11.26 10.32
N GLN A 516 -2.95 10.06 10.83
CA GLN A 516 -1.92 9.16 10.33
C GLN A 516 -2.47 7.76 10.11
N ILE A 517 -1.81 7.04 9.20
CA ILE A 517 -1.97 5.59 9.09
C ILE A 517 -0.86 4.98 9.93
N VAL A 518 -1.24 4.19 10.94
CA VAL A 518 -0.30 3.62 11.91
C VAL A 518 -0.39 2.10 11.89
N GLU A 519 0.76 1.45 11.78
CA GLU A 519 0.90 0.00 11.84
C GLU A 519 1.19 -0.48 13.25
N SER A 520 0.87 -1.74 13.54
CA SER A 520 1.11 -2.34 14.86
C SER A 520 2.58 -2.26 15.30
N ALA A 521 3.51 -2.38 14.35
CA ALA A 521 4.95 -2.30 14.61
C ALA A 521 5.42 -0.91 15.06
N GLN A 522 4.62 0.13 14.86
CA GLN A 522 4.91 1.50 15.30
C GLN A 522 4.34 1.80 16.69
N VAL A 523 3.58 0.89 17.30
CA VAL A 523 2.90 1.11 18.57
C VAL A 523 3.64 0.37 19.69
N ASP A 524 3.88 1.08 20.81
CA ASP A 524 4.35 0.44 22.03
C ASP A 524 3.22 -0.36 22.67
N VAL A 525 3.18 -1.66 22.38
CA VAL A 525 2.19 -2.59 22.93
C VAL A 525 2.41 -2.92 24.41
N ALA A 526 3.59 -2.62 24.97
CA ALA A 526 3.84 -2.78 26.40
C ALA A 526 3.11 -1.70 27.21
N ASN A 527 2.96 -0.50 26.64
CA ASN A 527 2.13 0.55 27.21
C ASN A 527 0.63 0.20 27.10
N GLU A 528 -0.03 0.03 28.24
CA GLU A 528 -1.43 -0.41 28.28
C GLU A 528 -2.39 0.59 27.63
N GLY A 529 -2.15 1.89 27.79
CA GLY A 529 -2.95 2.94 27.19
C GLY A 529 -2.84 2.96 25.66
N GLN A 530 -1.61 2.83 25.14
CA GLN A 530 -1.38 2.75 23.69
C GLN A 530 -1.96 1.47 23.09
N ARG A 531 -1.78 0.33 23.75
CA ARG A 531 -2.39 -0.95 23.36
C ARG A 531 -3.91 -0.87 23.32
N ALA A 532 -4.53 -0.28 24.35
CA ALA A 532 -5.99 -0.09 24.41
C ALA A 532 -6.50 0.85 23.32
N THR A 533 -5.77 1.95 23.04
CA THR A 533 -6.12 2.88 21.96
C THR A 533 -6.02 2.21 20.59
N PHE A 534 -4.96 1.46 20.33
CA PHE A 534 -4.77 0.73 19.08
C PHE A 534 -5.88 -0.31 18.85
N ALA A 535 -6.22 -1.08 19.88
CA ALA A 535 -7.28 -2.11 19.82
C ALA A 535 -8.69 -1.54 19.55
N ARG A 536 -8.90 -0.23 19.75
CA ARG A 536 -10.16 0.46 19.43
C ARG A 536 -10.27 0.92 17.97
N GLY A 537 -9.25 0.67 17.14
CA GLY A 537 -9.30 0.97 15.71
C GLY A 537 -10.46 0.26 15.03
N THR A 538 -11.31 1.02 14.34
CA THR A 538 -12.53 0.50 13.69
C THR A 538 -12.37 0.24 12.20
N HIS A 539 -11.29 0.76 11.60
CA HIS A 539 -11.02 0.72 10.17
C HIS A 539 -9.54 0.41 9.90
N PHE A 540 -9.23 0.03 8.67
CA PHE A 540 -7.86 -0.04 8.18
C PHE A 540 -7.75 0.48 6.74
N ASN A 541 -6.52 0.78 6.32
CA ASN A 541 -6.24 1.25 4.97
C ASN A 541 -5.92 0.06 4.04
N PRO A 542 -6.71 -0.19 2.97
CA PRO A 542 -6.49 -1.27 2.01
C PRO A 542 -5.48 -0.92 0.91
N VAL A 543 -4.73 0.16 1.07
CA VAL A 543 -3.94 0.85 0.03
C VAL A 543 -4.83 1.21 -1.15
N PHE A 544 -5.82 2.07 -0.89
CA PHE A 544 -6.78 2.56 -1.88
C PHE A 544 -6.89 4.08 -1.71
N MET A 545 -6.08 4.82 -2.46
CA MET A 545 -5.91 6.26 -2.19
C MET A 545 -5.64 7.08 -3.44
N ALA A 546 -6.23 8.27 -3.47
CA ALA A 546 -5.96 9.31 -4.45
C ALA A 546 -4.93 10.29 -3.89
N LEU A 547 -3.94 10.68 -4.69
CA LEU A 547 -2.83 11.54 -4.32
C LEU A 547 -2.71 12.74 -5.27
N ALA A 548 -2.38 13.92 -4.75
CA ALA A 548 -1.98 15.09 -5.54
C ALA A 548 -0.50 15.37 -5.32
N LEU A 549 0.28 15.34 -6.40
CA LEU A 549 1.75 15.35 -6.37
C LEU A 549 2.35 16.67 -6.89
N ARG A 550 1.51 17.57 -7.37
CA ARG A 550 1.92 18.89 -7.90
C ARG A 550 1.28 20.03 -7.13
N ASP A 551 2.01 21.13 -7.07
CA ASP A 551 1.50 22.40 -6.56
C ASP A 551 0.59 23.09 -7.58
N ARG A 552 -0.04 24.19 -7.15
CA ARG A 552 -0.95 24.99 -7.97
C ARG A 552 -0.31 25.63 -9.20
N ARG A 553 1.03 25.65 -9.25
CA ARG A 553 1.83 26.17 -10.37
C ARG A 553 2.29 25.02 -11.28
N GLY A 554 1.83 23.80 -11.04
CA GLY A 554 2.17 22.59 -11.80
C GLY A 554 3.55 22.01 -11.47
N ARG A 555 4.25 22.52 -10.45
CA ARG A 555 5.57 22.02 -10.05
C ARG A 555 5.41 20.79 -9.17
N ALA A 556 6.22 19.76 -9.38
CA ALA A 556 6.20 18.58 -8.53
C ALA A 556 6.67 18.93 -7.10
N TYR A 557 6.01 18.37 -6.10
CA TYR A 557 6.51 18.46 -4.72
C TYR A 557 7.77 17.61 -4.55
N ASP A 558 8.71 18.12 -3.77
CA ASP A 558 9.81 17.32 -3.22
C ASP A 558 9.27 16.47 -2.06
N LEU A 559 8.82 15.26 -2.38
CA LEU A 559 8.12 14.39 -1.43
C LEU A 559 8.97 14.04 -0.20
N ALA A 560 10.30 14.04 -0.32
CA ALA A 560 11.22 13.74 0.77
C ALA A 560 11.10 14.73 1.94
N ARG A 561 10.69 15.98 1.68
CA ARG A 561 10.49 17.01 2.72
C ARG A 561 9.34 16.69 3.68
N TYR A 562 8.43 15.82 3.26
CA TYR A 562 7.21 15.49 3.99
C TYR A 562 7.25 14.13 4.70
N VAL A 563 8.42 13.48 4.68
CA VAL A 563 8.67 12.21 5.38
C VAL A 563 8.87 12.48 6.87
N ASP A 564 8.31 11.60 7.70
CA ASP A 564 8.67 11.47 9.10
C ASP A 564 9.72 10.36 9.25
N GLU A 565 10.99 10.76 9.38
CA GLU A 565 12.13 9.85 9.52
C GLU A 565 12.11 9.03 10.81
N ASP A 566 11.38 9.49 11.83
CA ASP A 566 11.22 8.78 13.10
C ASP A 566 10.15 7.69 13.03
N ALA A 567 9.36 7.64 11.95
CA ALA A 567 8.38 6.58 11.73
C ALA A 567 9.01 5.28 11.16
N ALA A 568 10.34 5.21 11.06
CA ALA A 568 11.06 4.02 10.63
C ALA A 568 10.90 2.87 11.64
N ILE A 569 10.85 1.63 11.14
CA ILE A 569 10.56 0.44 11.96
C ILE A 569 11.85 -0.39 12.08
N VAL A 570 12.24 -0.70 13.32
CA VAL A 570 13.37 -1.62 13.59
C VAL A 570 12.82 -2.98 14.00
N THR A 571 13.23 -4.02 13.29
CA THR A 571 12.82 -5.40 13.56
C THR A 571 14.02 -6.28 13.87
N ARG A 572 13.82 -7.29 14.74
CA ARG A 572 14.81 -8.35 14.97
C ARG A 572 14.55 -9.49 13.99
N LYS A 573 15.57 -9.90 13.27
CA LYS A 573 15.54 -11.03 12.32
C LYS A 573 16.74 -11.94 12.57
N THR A 574 16.80 -13.06 11.87
CA THR A 574 17.94 -13.99 11.91
C THR A 574 18.45 -14.18 10.48
N ALA A 575 19.77 -14.16 10.30
CA ALA A 575 20.44 -14.60 9.07
C ALA A 575 21.64 -15.45 9.43
N ASP A 576 21.84 -16.57 8.73
CA ASP A 576 22.94 -17.51 8.97
C ASP A 576 23.06 -17.97 10.44
N GLY A 577 21.91 -18.19 11.09
CA GLY A 577 21.83 -18.56 12.51
C GLY A 577 22.21 -17.44 13.50
N ARG A 578 22.56 -16.23 13.03
CA ARG A 578 22.89 -15.06 13.86
C ARG A 578 21.74 -14.07 13.90
N ALA A 579 21.51 -13.47 15.08
CA ALA A 579 20.53 -12.41 15.25
C ALA A 579 21.03 -11.11 14.59
N LEU A 580 20.11 -10.39 13.95
CA LEU A 580 20.36 -9.07 13.35
C LEU A 580 19.19 -8.13 13.60
N LEU A 581 19.49 -6.84 13.48
CA LEU A 581 18.54 -5.74 13.42
C LEU A 581 18.38 -5.32 11.96
N ALA A 582 17.12 -5.19 11.51
CA ALA A 582 16.77 -4.70 10.19
C ALA A 582 15.94 -3.43 10.30
N LEU A 583 16.29 -2.42 9.50
CA LEU A 583 15.59 -1.14 9.44
C LEU A 583 14.64 -1.15 8.24
N GLU A 584 13.37 -0.85 8.46
CA GLU A 584 12.42 -0.56 7.39
C GLU A 584 12.23 0.96 7.36
N ARG A 585 12.37 1.55 6.17
CA ARG A 585 12.19 3.00 5.99
C ARG A 585 10.76 3.39 6.37
N PRO A 586 10.51 4.67 6.70
CA PRO A 586 9.16 5.20 6.83
C PRO A 586 8.32 4.77 5.62
N GLY A 587 7.31 3.95 5.87
CA GLY A 587 6.51 3.32 4.83
C GLY A 587 5.75 4.33 4.00
N LEU A 588 5.61 4.08 2.69
CA LEU A 588 5.02 5.01 1.71
C LEU A 588 3.74 5.69 2.21
N TRP A 589 2.75 4.93 2.65
CA TRP A 589 1.45 5.46 3.11
C TRP A 589 1.39 5.71 4.62
N ASN A 590 2.44 5.42 5.38
CA ASN A 590 2.52 5.78 6.80
C ASN A 590 3.47 6.97 6.97
N GLY A 591 4.66 6.78 7.54
CA GLY A 591 5.71 7.77 7.75
C GLY A 591 6.19 8.51 6.48
N GLY A 592 6.21 7.85 5.33
CA GLY A 592 6.58 8.46 4.04
C GLY A 592 5.60 9.56 3.57
N MET A 593 4.37 9.55 4.09
CA MET A 593 3.32 10.52 3.82
C MET A 593 2.86 11.25 5.10
N ALA A 594 3.64 11.19 6.18
CA ALA A 594 3.18 11.66 7.49
C ALA A 594 2.82 13.15 7.50
N ARG A 595 3.54 13.98 6.75
CA ARG A 595 3.30 15.43 6.71
C ARG A 595 2.46 15.86 5.51
N TRP A 596 1.74 14.94 4.89
CA TRP A 596 0.83 15.25 3.78
C TRP A 596 -0.53 15.71 4.31
N ALA A 597 -1.16 16.62 3.56
CA ALA A 597 -2.54 17.00 3.81
C ALA A 597 -3.46 15.79 3.55
N THR A 598 -4.09 15.27 4.61
CA THR A 598 -4.69 13.94 4.60
C THR A 598 -6.18 13.99 4.89
N ARG A 599 -6.99 13.31 4.08
CA ARG A 599 -8.40 13.00 4.36
C ARG A 599 -8.63 11.50 4.38
N PHE A 600 -9.45 11.03 5.31
CA PHE A 600 -9.89 9.64 5.38
C PHE A 600 -11.37 9.55 5.09
N VAL A 601 -11.75 8.61 4.24
CA VAL A 601 -13.12 8.39 3.80
C VAL A 601 -13.48 6.93 4.02
N GLU A 602 -14.61 6.67 4.68
CA GLU A 602 -15.13 5.30 4.79
C GLU A 602 -15.55 4.79 3.40
N VAL A 603 -15.05 3.62 3.04
CA VAL A 603 -15.37 2.91 1.80
C VAL A 603 -15.81 1.48 2.14
N PRO A 604 -16.67 0.85 1.32
CA PRO A 604 -17.18 -0.48 1.58
C PRO A 604 -16.07 -1.54 1.45
N LEU A 605 -16.17 -2.64 2.20
CA LEU A 605 -15.16 -3.70 2.24
C LEU A 605 -14.90 -4.31 0.84
N GLU A 606 -15.89 -4.25 -0.03
CA GLU A 606 -15.89 -4.72 -1.41
C GLU A 606 -14.81 -4.06 -2.30
N VAL A 607 -14.20 -2.94 -1.89
CA VAL A 607 -13.03 -2.37 -2.59
C VAL A 607 -11.70 -3.04 -2.22
N PHE A 608 -11.74 -3.99 -1.28
CA PHE A 608 -10.58 -4.71 -0.76
C PHE A 608 -10.71 -6.20 -1.01
N THR A 609 -10.13 -6.64 -2.12
CA THR A 609 -10.11 -8.04 -2.59
C THR A 609 -8.66 -8.49 -2.82
N PRO A 610 -7.83 -8.57 -1.76
CA PRO A 610 -6.42 -8.91 -1.89
C PRO A 610 -6.19 -10.41 -2.09
N VAL A 611 -5.23 -10.76 -2.92
CA VAL A 611 -4.75 -12.15 -3.08
C VAL A 611 -3.45 -12.35 -2.31
N LYS A 612 -3.52 -12.93 -1.11
CA LYS A 612 -2.36 -13.23 -0.26
C LYS A 612 -1.82 -14.63 -0.50
N THR A 613 -2.71 -15.61 -0.67
CA THR A 613 -2.43 -17.00 -1.01
C THR A 613 -3.11 -17.37 -2.34
N VAL A 614 -2.64 -18.43 -3.00
CA VAL A 614 -3.28 -18.91 -4.25
C VAL A 614 -4.76 -19.25 -4.03
N LEU A 615 -5.13 -19.76 -2.85
CA LEU A 615 -6.50 -20.12 -2.52
C LEU A 615 -7.46 -18.93 -2.46
N ASP A 616 -6.94 -17.70 -2.28
CA ASP A 616 -7.79 -16.50 -2.29
C ASP A 616 -8.45 -16.29 -3.67
N LEU A 617 -7.86 -16.80 -4.76
CA LEU A 617 -8.48 -16.77 -6.08
C LEU A 617 -9.74 -17.64 -6.18
N LEU A 618 -10.01 -18.52 -5.20
CA LEU A 618 -11.24 -19.33 -5.13
C LEU A 618 -12.40 -18.60 -4.43
N ARG A 619 -12.17 -17.41 -3.87
CA ARG A 619 -13.22 -16.57 -3.28
C ARG A 619 -14.12 -15.98 -4.37
N ALA A 620 -15.36 -15.62 -4.02
CA ALA A 620 -16.37 -15.22 -4.98
C ALA A 620 -15.94 -14.01 -5.84
N GLU A 621 -15.27 -13.04 -5.23
CA GLU A 621 -14.76 -11.83 -5.87
C GLU A 621 -13.70 -12.07 -6.96
N HIS A 622 -13.10 -13.27 -7.02
CA HIS A 622 -12.11 -13.69 -8.00
C HIS A 622 -12.67 -14.75 -8.98
N GLN A 623 -13.97 -15.02 -8.92
CA GLN A 623 -14.63 -16.04 -9.72
C GLN A 623 -15.69 -15.40 -10.64
N PRO A 624 -15.92 -15.96 -11.84
CA PRO A 624 -17.05 -15.56 -12.69
C PRO A 624 -18.38 -15.72 -11.93
N ARG A 625 -19.36 -14.82 -12.12
CA ARG A 625 -20.70 -14.97 -11.51
C ARG A 625 -21.63 -15.86 -12.31
#